data_AF-A0A182N2S2-F1
#
_entry.id   AF-A0A182N2S2-F1
#
_cell.length_a   1.000
_cell.length_b   1.000
_cell.length_c   1.000
_cell.angle_alpha   90.00
_cell.angle_beta   90.00
_cell.angle_gamma   90.00
#
_symmetry.space_group_name_H-M   'P 1'
#
loop_
_entity.id
_entity.type
_entity.pdbx_description
1 polymer ?
#
loop_
_entity_poly.entity_id
_entity_poly.type
_entity_poly.pdbx_seq_one_letter_code
_entity_poly.pdbx_strand_id
1 'polypeptide(L)'
;MTVSMAQVIKLFGLLCLVVTIAAEVRVKRQDEDADPDSINVEELCKDRPGDEYFRLSTDGDCREVVRCTRSGLKQITCPSGLAFDIEKQTCDWKAKVTTCDKKEKPRKVLPILKTDEPICPEGKLSCGNGECIDKELFCNGKPDCKDESDENACTVELDPNRAPDCDPTQCVLPDCFCSADGTRIPGNIEPQQVPQMITITFNGAVNVDNIDLYEDIFNGQRQNPNGCQIRGTYFVSHKYTNYSAVQDLHRKGHEISVFSLTHKDDPNYWTQGTYDDWLAEMAGARLIVERFANITDGSIIGVRAPYLRVGGNKQFEMMADQFFVYDASITASLGRVPIWPYTLYFRMPHKCNGNAHNCPSRSHPVWEMVMNELDRRDDPTFDESLPGCHMVDSCSNIQSGEQFGRLLRHNFNRHYNSNRAPLGLHFHASWLKSKKEYREELIKFIEEMLGRNDVFFVTMLQVIQWMQNPTELNALRDFQEWKEKCDVKGQPYCSLPNACPLTTRELPGETLRLFTCMECPNNYPWILDPTGDGFSKK
;
A
#
# COMPACT_ATOMS: atom_id res chain seq x y z
N MET A 1 -28.07 -56.42 51.83
CA MET A 1 -29.14 -57.40 52.18
C MET A 1 -30.36 -57.03 51.34
N THR A 2 -30.50 -57.71 50.19
CA THR A 2 -31.62 -58.63 49.89
C THR A 2 -32.90 -57.88 49.52
N VAL A 3 -33.25 -57.78 48.22
CA VAL A 3 -34.21 -58.69 47.51
C VAL A 3 -35.66 -58.33 47.94
N SER A 4 -36.68 -58.16 47.11
CA SER A 4 -36.95 -58.36 45.69
C SER A 4 -38.46 -58.07 45.47
N MET A 5 -38.89 -58.02 44.20
CA MET A 5 -40.15 -58.53 43.60
C MET A 5 -41.42 -58.66 44.48
N ALA A 6 -42.64 -58.47 43.99
CA ALA A 6 -43.22 -58.05 42.73
C ALA A 6 -44.75 -58.10 42.92
N GLN A 7 -45.45 -57.66 41.86
CA GLN A 7 -46.62 -58.32 41.29
C GLN A 7 -48.05 -57.95 41.78
N VAL A 8 -48.89 -57.67 40.76
CA VAL A 8 -50.24 -58.26 40.51
C VAL A 8 -51.41 -57.59 41.25
N ILE A 9 -52.61 -57.32 40.70
CA ILE A 9 -53.28 -57.36 39.37
C ILE A 9 -54.73 -56.85 39.65
N LYS A 10 -55.33 -56.05 38.74
CA LYS A 10 -56.80 -55.92 38.44
C LYS A 10 -57.75 -55.51 39.61
N LEU A 11 -58.96 -54.94 39.48
CA LEU A 11 -59.87 -54.56 38.40
C LEU A 11 -60.99 -53.67 39.06
N PHE A 12 -61.45 -52.63 38.34
CA PHE A 12 -62.84 -52.11 38.25
C PHE A 12 -63.58 -51.49 39.45
N GLY A 13 -64.22 -50.33 39.20
CA GLY A 13 -65.61 -50.10 39.62
C GLY A 13 -66.02 -48.76 40.25
N LEU A 14 -66.09 -47.70 39.44
CA LEU A 14 -67.15 -46.65 39.34
C LEU A 14 -67.72 -45.92 40.59
N LEU A 15 -67.68 -44.57 40.49
CA LEU A 15 -68.74 -43.56 40.79
C LEU A 15 -68.51 -42.51 41.93
N CYS A 16 -68.14 -41.30 41.49
CA CYS A 16 -68.62 -39.95 41.83
C CYS A 16 -68.36 -39.21 43.17
N LEU A 17 -67.87 -37.97 42.97
CA LEU A 17 -67.90 -36.72 43.78
C LEU A 17 -67.05 -36.61 45.05
N VAL A 18 -65.99 -35.77 45.02
CA VAL A 18 -65.96 -34.40 45.58
C VAL A 18 -64.75 -33.64 44.98
N VAL A 19 -64.99 -32.39 44.57
CA VAL A 19 -64.04 -31.42 44.01
C VAL A 19 -63.15 -30.83 45.12
N THR A 20 -61.82 -30.74 44.91
CA THR A 20 -61.00 -29.54 45.21
C THR A 20 -59.54 -29.67 44.72
N ILE A 21 -59.19 -28.74 43.82
CA ILE A 21 -57.90 -28.00 43.68
C ILE A 21 -56.68 -28.73 43.05
N ALA A 22 -56.60 -28.53 41.73
CA ALA A 22 -55.47 -28.05 40.90
C ALA A 22 -54.04 -28.63 41.09
N ALA A 23 -53.60 -29.41 40.09
CA ALA A 23 -52.27 -29.32 39.48
C ALA A 23 -52.27 -29.95 38.06
N GLU A 24 -52.02 -29.09 37.08
CA GLU A 24 -51.38 -29.26 35.75
C GLU A 24 -51.57 -30.55 34.93
N VAL A 25 -52.27 -30.41 33.79
CA VAL A 25 -52.10 -31.27 32.60
C VAL A 25 -51.67 -30.38 31.44
N ARG A 26 -50.48 -30.64 30.90
CA ARG A 26 -49.99 -30.06 29.64
C ARG A 26 -49.89 -31.21 28.63
N VAL A 27 -50.86 -31.30 27.71
CA VAL A 27 -50.75 -32.13 26.50
C VAL A 27 -51.19 -31.35 25.27
N LYS A 28 -50.20 -31.15 24.41
CA LYS A 28 -50.15 -31.02 22.95
C LYS A 28 -51.31 -30.36 22.20
N ARG A 29 -50.95 -29.31 21.47
CA ARG A 29 -51.53 -28.96 20.16
C ARG A 29 -50.37 -28.86 19.15
N GLN A 30 -50.53 -29.53 18.00
CA GLN A 30 -49.61 -29.52 16.86
C GLN A 30 -49.62 -28.17 16.14
N ASP A 31 -48.42 -27.83 15.65
CA ASP A 31 -48.08 -27.19 14.37
C ASP A 31 -49.15 -26.35 13.67
N GLU A 32 -48.93 -25.04 13.63
CA GLU A 32 -49.09 -24.11 12.50
C GLU A 32 -48.99 -22.69 13.06
N ASP A 33 -47.80 -22.08 12.95
CA ASP A 33 -47.57 -20.63 12.88
C ASP A 33 -46.07 -20.44 12.67
N ALA A 34 -45.60 -20.75 11.46
CA ALA A 34 -44.31 -20.25 11.00
C ALA A 34 -44.48 -18.75 10.75
N ASP A 35 -43.83 -17.95 11.58
CA ASP A 35 -43.73 -16.50 11.43
C ASP A 35 -43.14 -16.18 10.04
N PRO A 36 -43.85 -15.45 9.14
CA PRO A 36 -43.40 -15.17 7.78
C PRO A 36 -42.09 -14.38 7.71
N ASP A 37 -41.67 -13.76 8.82
CA ASP A 37 -40.46 -12.95 8.96
C ASP A 37 -39.34 -13.64 9.77
N SER A 38 -39.48 -14.93 10.10
CA SER A 38 -38.37 -15.68 10.71
C SER A 38 -37.26 -15.90 9.69
N ILE A 39 -36.30 -14.98 9.64
CA ILE A 39 -35.11 -15.04 8.79
C ILE A 39 -34.43 -16.39 9.04
N ASN A 40 -34.45 -17.28 8.04
CA ASN A 40 -33.79 -18.56 8.10
C ASN A 40 -32.27 -18.34 8.13
N VAL A 41 -31.70 -18.30 9.33
CA VAL A 41 -30.28 -17.98 9.56
C VAL A 41 -29.36 -18.97 8.85
N GLU A 42 -29.76 -20.24 8.76
CA GLU A 42 -28.97 -21.30 8.13
C GLU A 42 -28.87 -21.10 6.61
N GLU A 43 -29.97 -20.70 5.98
CA GLU A 43 -29.98 -20.37 4.55
C GLU A 43 -29.30 -19.03 4.27
N LEU A 44 -29.52 -18.03 5.12
CA LEU A 44 -28.91 -16.72 5.01
C LEU A 44 -27.39 -16.79 5.14
N CYS A 45 -26.87 -17.66 6.02
CA CYS A 45 -25.44 -17.86 6.23
C CYS A 45 -24.80 -18.90 5.30
N LYS A 46 -25.57 -19.51 4.40
CA LYS A 46 -25.05 -20.48 3.43
C LYS A 46 -24.06 -19.81 2.48
N ASP A 47 -22.88 -20.41 2.37
CA ASP A 47 -21.75 -19.95 1.57
C ASP A 47 -21.22 -18.54 1.93
N ARG A 48 -21.50 -18.04 3.15
CA ARG A 48 -20.94 -16.78 3.67
C ARG A 48 -19.71 -17.02 4.55
N PRO A 49 -18.58 -16.34 4.31
CA PRO A 49 -17.46 -16.29 5.25
C PRO A 49 -17.89 -15.74 6.61
N GLY A 50 -17.27 -16.21 7.69
CA GLY A 50 -17.61 -15.78 9.06
C GLY A 50 -17.17 -14.35 9.42
N ASP A 51 -16.36 -13.74 8.56
CA ASP A 51 -15.85 -12.38 8.64
C ASP A 51 -16.58 -11.39 7.71
N GLU A 52 -17.51 -11.86 6.88
CA GLU A 52 -18.31 -11.01 5.99
C GLU A 52 -19.48 -10.37 6.73
N TYR A 53 -19.58 -9.04 6.62
CA TYR A 53 -20.70 -8.22 7.06
C TYR A 53 -21.65 -7.90 5.91
N PHE A 54 -22.95 -8.04 6.17
CA PHE A 54 -24.03 -7.75 5.24
C PHE A 54 -25.22 -7.14 5.97
N ARG A 55 -26.18 -6.57 5.22
CA ARG A 55 -27.42 -6.02 5.76
C ARG A 55 -28.58 -6.98 5.55
N LEU A 56 -29.47 -7.00 6.54
CA LEU A 56 -30.77 -7.68 6.41
C LEU A 56 -31.75 -6.83 5.56
N SER A 57 -31.68 -5.51 5.73
CA SER A 57 -32.49 -4.54 4.98
C SER A 57 -31.67 -3.33 4.53
N THR A 58 -32.09 -2.74 3.41
CA THR A 58 -31.61 -1.44 2.89
C THR A 58 -32.45 -0.28 3.40
N ASP A 59 -33.59 -0.59 4.03
CA ASP A 59 -34.51 0.39 4.58
C ASP A 59 -34.10 0.69 6.04
N GLY A 60 -33.41 1.81 6.27
CA GLY A 60 -33.01 2.22 7.63
C GLY A 60 -31.70 3.01 7.72
N ASP A 61 -31.16 3.14 8.95
CA ASP A 61 -29.87 3.79 9.19
C ASP A 61 -28.75 2.86 8.70
N CYS A 62 -27.94 3.36 7.77
CA CYS A 62 -26.88 2.67 7.02
C CYS A 62 -25.73 2.06 7.87
N ARG A 63 -25.88 2.07 9.19
CA ARG A 63 -24.89 1.76 10.21
C ARG A 63 -24.95 0.33 10.68
N GLU A 64 -26.09 -0.32 10.53
CA GLU A 64 -26.34 -1.65 11.06
C GLU A 64 -26.01 -2.72 10.02
N VAL A 65 -25.15 -3.65 10.41
CA VAL A 65 -24.80 -4.84 9.62
C VAL A 65 -24.70 -6.05 10.51
N VAL A 66 -24.84 -7.23 9.93
CA VAL A 66 -24.73 -8.52 10.60
C VAL A 66 -23.65 -9.36 9.94
N ARG A 67 -23.07 -10.29 10.69
CA ARG A 67 -22.19 -11.34 10.14
C ARG A 67 -22.60 -12.70 10.66
N CYS A 68 -22.24 -13.74 9.92
CA CYS A 68 -22.48 -15.12 10.31
C CYS A 68 -21.43 -15.61 11.31
N THR A 69 -21.87 -16.21 12.41
CA THR A 69 -21.00 -16.87 13.39
C THR A 69 -21.48 -18.28 13.67
N ARG A 70 -20.64 -19.12 14.30
CA ARG A 70 -21.05 -20.47 14.73
C ARG A 70 -22.26 -20.47 15.68
N SER A 71 -22.57 -19.33 16.29
CA SER A 71 -23.66 -19.13 17.25
C SER A 71 -24.88 -18.42 16.64
N GLY A 72 -24.90 -18.19 15.33
CA GLY A 72 -25.94 -17.41 14.64
C GLY A 72 -25.45 -16.04 14.15
N LEU A 73 -26.38 -15.12 13.88
CA LEU A 73 -26.06 -13.77 13.40
C LEU A 73 -25.53 -12.89 14.53
N LYS A 74 -24.42 -12.18 14.26
CA LYS A 74 -23.91 -11.13 15.15
C LYS A 74 -24.07 -9.77 14.49
N GLN A 75 -24.89 -8.92 15.09
CA GLN A 75 -25.07 -7.54 14.65
C GLN A 75 -23.94 -6.64 15.17
N ILE A 76 -23.52 -5.68 14.35
CA ILE A 76 -22.69 -4.55 14.73
C ILE A 76 -23.34 -3.27 14.23
N THR A 77 -23.09 -2.19 14.94
CA THR A 77 -23.55 -0.86 14.56
C THR A 77 -22.37 0.10 14.52
N CYS A 78 -22.19 0.81 13.41
CA CYS A 78 -21.14 1.83 13.30
C CYS A 78 -21.33 2.96 14.33
N PRO A 79 -20.23 3.56 14.84
CA PRO A 79 -20.27 4.75 15.67
C PRO A 79 -21.08 5.90 15.06
N SER A 80 -21.57 6.82 15.90
CA SER A 80 -22.38 7.96 15.46
C SER A 80 -21.61 8.84 14.46
N GLY A 81 -22.28 9.19 13.35
CA GLY A 81 -21.67 9.97 12.26
C GLY A 81 -21.01 9.14 11.15
N LEU A 82 -20.88 7.83 11.33
CA LEU A 82 -20.38 6.90 10.31
C LEU A 82 -21.55 6.11 9.67
N ALA A 83 -21.28 5.45 8.55
CA ALA A 83 -22.10 4.45 7.90
C ALA A 83 -21.23 3.26 7.51
N PHE A 84 -21.81 2.07 7.37
CA PHE A 84 -21.05 0.90 6.94
C PHE A 84 -20.91 0.87 5.42
N ASP A 85 -19.71 0.70 4.91
CA ASP A 85 -19.44 0.51 3.48
C ASP A 85 -19.39 -1.00 3.19
N ILE A 86 -20.35 -1.50 2.40
CA ILE A 86 -20.49 -2.94 2.12
C ILE A 86 -19.37 -3.45 1.23
N GLU A 87 -18.79 -2.61 0.39
CA GLU A 87 -17.69 -3.02 -0.47
C GLU A 87 -16.37 -3.06 0.31
N LYS A 88 -16.13 -2.05 1.17
CA LYS A 88 -14.92 -1.97 2.01
C LYS A 88 -14.99 -2.84 3.27
N GLN A 89 -16.18 -3.29 3.68
CA GLN A 89 -16.41 -4.04 4.91
C GLN A 89 -16.00 -3.27 6.18
N THR A 90 -16.14 -1.93 6.17
CA THR A 90 -15.71 -1.03 7.26
C THR A 90 -16.69 0.13 7.46
N CYS A 91 -16.70 0.72 8.66
CA CYS A 91 -17.41 1.98 8.92
C CYS A 91 -16.62 3.17 8.36
N ASP A 92 -17.24 3.96 7.48
CA ASP A 92 -16.67 5.17 6.86
C ASP A 92 -17.63 6.36 7.07
N TRP A 93 -17.19 7.56 6.75
CA TRP A 93 -18.00 8.77 6.87
C TRP A 93 -19.22 8.70 5.95
N LYS A 94 -20.41 9.06 6.46
CA LYS A 94 -21.68 8.96 5.70
C LYS A 94 -21.61 9.54 4.28
N ALA A 95 -20.89 10.65 4.10
CA ALA A 95 -20.72 11.30 2.79
C ALA A 95 -19.90 10.49 1.77
N LYS A 96 -19.07 9.54 2.23
CA LYS A 96 -18.21 8.68 1.39
C LYS A 96 -18.82 7.30 1.13
N VAL A 97 -19.88 6.93 1.84
CA VAL A 97 -20.54 5.63 1.70
C VAL A 97 -21.60 5.73 0.61
N THR A 98 -21.31 5.19 -0.57
CA THR A 98 -22.24 5.13 -1.70
C THR A 98 -23.02 3.81 -1.75
N THR A 99 -22.63 2.81 -0.97
CA THR A 99 -23.18 1.45 -1.00
C THR A 99 -24.32 1.22 0.00
N CYS A 100 -25.06 2.27 0.35
CA CYS A 100 -26.07 2.17 1.41
C CYS A 100 -27.31 1.36 0.98
N ASP A 101 -27.60 1.43 -0.31
CA ASP A 101 -28.62 0.73 -1.06
C ASP A 101 -28.27 -0.74 -1.35
N LYS A 102 -27.08 -1.21 -0.97
CA LYS A 102 -26.65 -2.60 -1.17
C LYS A 102 -26.79 -3.41 0.12
N LYS A 103 -27.35 -4.62 0.01
CA LYS A 103 -27.45 -5.58 1.13
C LYS A 103 -26.15 -6.33 1.37
N GLU A 104 -25.48 -6.75 0.31
CA GLU A 104 -24.32 -7.61 0.38
C GLU A 104 -23.35 -7.29 -0.75
N LYS A 105 -22.14 -7.84 -0.66
CA LYS A 105 -21.19 -7.79 -1.75
C LYS A 105 -21.68 -8.70 -2.88
N PRO A 106 -21.68 -8.25 -4.15
CA PRO A 106 -22.12 -9.08 -5.26
C PRO A 106 -21.26 -10.36 -5.34
N ARG A 107 -21.92 -11.52 -5.34
CA ARG A 107 -21.27 -12.82 -5.48
C ARG A 107 -20.85 -13.02 -6.93
N LYS A 108 -19.55 -12.99 -7.17
CA LYS A 108 -18.95 -13.24 -8.48
C LYS A 108 -18.78 -14.74 -8.70
N VAL A 109 -19.07 -15.22 -9.91
CA VAL A 109 -18.82 -16.62 -10.28
C VAL A 109 -17.30 -16.82 -10.36
N LEU A 110 -16.78 -17.81 -9.64
CA LEU A 110 -15.35 -18.12 -9.61
C LEU A 110 -15.02 -19.24 -10.60
N PRO A 111 -13.81 -19.23 -11.18
CA PRO A 111 -13.36 -20.28 -12.08
C PRO A 111 -13.03 -21.57 -11.31
N ILE A 112 -13.16 -22.71 -12.00
CA ILE A 112 -12.96 -24.03 -11.41
C ILE A 112 -11.49 -24.44 -11.58
N LEU A 113 -10.61 -23.85 -10.76
CA LEU A 113 -9.16 -24.02 -10.90
C LEU A 113 -8.58 -25.17 -10.06
N LYS A 114 -9.25 -25.58 -8.98
CA LYS A 114 -8.78 -26.63 -8.07
C LYS A 114 -9.69 -27.85 -8.15
N THR A 115 -9.24 -28.88 -8.84
CA THR A 115 -9.96 -30.14 -9.04
C THR A 115 -9.01 -31.32 -8.85
N ASP A 116 -9.54 -32.47 -8.41
CA ASP A 116 -8.76 -33.69 -8.21
C ASP A 116 -8.23 -34.25 -9.55
N GLU A 117 -8.96 -34.01 -10.65
CA GLU A 117 -8.57 -34.32 -12.02
C GLU A 117 -8.71 -33.08 -12.91
N PRO A 118 -7.75 -32.78 -13.80
CA PRO A 118 -7.80 -31.60 -14.65
C PRO A 118 -8.99 -31.66 -15.62
N ILE A 119 -9.92 -30.72 -15.49
CA ILE A 119 -11.10 -30.57 -16.37
C ILE A 119 -10.67 -30.22 -17.80
N CYS A 120 -9.64 -29.40 -17.93
CA CYS A 120 -9.18 -28.83 -19.20
C CYS A 120 -7.83 -29.42 -19.64
N PRO A 121 -7.54 -29.44 -20.96
CA PRO A 121 -6.22 -29.79 -21.49
C PRO A 121 -5.09 -28.88 -20.98
N GLU A 122 -3.84 -29.32 -21.09
CA GLU A 122 -2.67 -28.51 -20.75
C GLU A 122 -2.70 -27.14 -21.46
N GLY A 123 -2.37 -26.08 -20.73
CA GLY A 123 -2.41 -24.70 -21.21
C GLY A 123 -3.78 -24.02 -21.13
N LYS A 124 -4.85 -24.74 -20.77
CA LYS A 124 -6.21 -24.22 -20.61
C LYS A 124 -6.70 -24.31 -19.17
N LEU A 125 -7.60 -23.42 -18.80
CA LEU A 125 -8.21 -23.36 -17.47
C LEU A 125 -9.74 -23.28 -17.59
N SER A 126 -10.43 -23.81 -16.59
CA SER A 126 -11.90 -23.90 -16.57
C SER A 126 -12.53 -22.63 -16.02
N CYS A 127 -13.41 -22.03 -16.81
CA CYS A 127 -14.42 -21.07 -16.37
C CYS A 127 -15.35 -21.70 -15.31
N GLY A 128 -16.12 -20.87 -14.61
CA GLY A 128 -17.12 -21.29 -13.61
C GLY A 128 -18.27 -22.11 -14.20
N ASN A 129 -18.57 -21.91 -15.48
CA ASN A 129 -19.54 -22.68 -16.25
C ASN A 129 -18.98 -23.99 -16.82
N GLY A 130 -17.69 -24.30 -16.62
CA GLY A 130 -17.02 -25.49 -17.14
C GLY A 130 -16.40 -25.35 -18.55
N GLU A 131 -16.48 -24.16 -19.17
CA GLU A 131 -15.82 -23.88 -20.46
C GLU A 131 -14.30 -23.76 -20.29
N CYS A 132 -13.52 -24.29 -21.23
CA CYS A 132 -12.05 -24.24 -21.17
C CYS A 132 -11.51 -23.17 -22.12
N ILE A 133 -10.88 -22.14 -21.57
CA ILE A 133 -10.19 -21.08 -22.33
C ILE A 133 -8.69 -21.08 -22.02
N ASP A 134 -7.89 -20.39 -22.84
CA ASP A 134 -6.44 -20.36 -22.68
C ASP A 134 -6.04 -19.64 -21.39
N LYS A 135 -5.01 -20.16 -20.71
CA LYS A 135 -4.55 -19.64 -19.41
C LYS A 135 -4.20 -18.14 -19.45
N GLU A 136 -3.69 -17.65 -20.57
CA GLU A 136 -3.32 -16.24 -20.78
C GLU A 136 -4.51 -15.28 -20.82
N LEU A 137 -5.72 -15.80 -21.11
CA LEU A 137 -6.94 -15.01 -21.15
C LEU A 137 -7.51 -14.72 -19.76
N PHE A 138 -7.13 -15.50 -18.74
CA PHE A 138 -7.53 -15.21 -17.37
C PHE A 138 -6.89 -13.92 -16.86
N CYS A 139 -7.68 -13.06 -16.23
CA CYS A 139 -7.24 -11.82 -15.61
C CYS A 139 -6.52 -10.87 -16.57
N ASN A 140 -7.01 -10.80 -17.81
CA ASN A 140 -6.48 -9.93 -18.86
C ASN A 140 -7.24 -8.58 -18.93
N GLY A 141 -8.32 -8.42 -18.16
CA GLY A 141 -9.19 -7.24 -18.13
C GLY A 141 -10.34 -7.27 -19.13
N LYS A 142 -10.58 -8.39 -19.82
CA LYS A 142 -11.65 -8.59 -20.79
C LYS A 142 -12.38 -9.90 -20.46
N PRO A 143 -13.71 -9.90 -20.31
CA PRO A 143 -14.45 -11.14 -20.10
C PRO A 143 -14.39 -12.04 -21.34
N ASP A 144 -13.66 -13.14 -21.23
CA ASP A 144 -13.54 -14.18 -22.25
C ASP A 144 -14.43 -15.39 -21.92
N CYS A 145 -14.72 -15.67 -20.64
CA CYS A 145 -15.74 -16.64 -20.26
C CYS A 145 -17.16 -16.06 -20.41
N LYS A 146 -18.12 -16.89 -20.80
CA LYS A 146 -19.55 -16.47 -20.89
C LYS A 146 -20.16 -16.05 -19.55
N ASP A 147 -19.59 -16.52 -18.45
CA ASP A 147 -20.00 -16.19 -17.08
C ASP A 147 -19.04 -15.18 -16.42
N GLU A 148 -18.11 -14.60 -17.18
CA GLU A 148 -17.11 -13.61 -16.74
C GLU A 148 -16.22 -14.10 -15.58
N SER A 149 -16.16 -15.42 -15.35
CA SER A 149 -15.46 -16.01 -14.21
C SER A 149 -13.94 -15.89 -14.29
N ASP A 150 -13.40 -15.72 -15.50
CA ASP A 150 -11.98 -15.48 -15.78
C ASP A 150 -11.44 -14.19 -15.17
N GLU A 151 -12.28 -13.17 -15.00
CA GLU A 151 -11.92 -11.87 -14.43
C GLU A 151 -12.27 -11.73 -12.94
N ASN A 152 -12.77 -12.80 -12.32
CA ASN A 152 -13.27 -12.78 -10.95
C ASN A 152 -12.27 -13.32 -9.91
N ALA A 153 -11.15 -13.89 -10.35
CA ALA A 153 -10.12 -14.50 -9.50
C ALA A 153 -8.76 -13.79 -9.58
N CYS A 154 -8.72 -12.48 -9.82
CA CYS A 154 -7.49 -11.75 -10.16
C CYS A 154 -6.73 -11.14 -8.97
N THR A 155 -6.97 -11.66 -7.76
CA THR A 155 -6.24 -11.20 -6.57
C THR A 155 -4.88 -11.89 -6.47
N VAL A 156 -3.96 -11.33 -5.68
CA VAL A 156 -2.63 -11.92 -5.40
C VAL A 156 -2.70 -13.39 -4.97
N GLU A 157 -3.79 -13.80 -4.31
CA GLU A 157 -3.97 -15.17 -3.83
C GLU A 157 -4.67 -16.09 -4.84
N LEU A 158 -5.56 -15.57 -5.68
CA LEU A 158 -6.44 -16.37 -6.53
C LEU A 158 -6.01 -16.40 -8.00
N ASP A 159 -5.14 -15.48 -8.43
CA ASP A 159 -4.76 -15.36 -9.85
C ASP A 159 -4.11 -16.66 -10.34
N PRO A 160 -4.66 -17.33 -11.38
CA PRO A 160 -4.07 -18.54 -11.92
C PRO A 160 -2.69 -18.34 -12.57
N ASN A 161 -2.39 -17.09 -12.97
CA ASN A 161 -1.14 -16.63 -13.55
C ASN A 161 -0.24 -15.96 -12.51
N ARG A 162 -0.54 -16.11 -11.21
CA ARG A 162 0.25 -15.49 -10.15
C ARG A 162 1.72 -15.92 -10.18
N ALA A 163 2.59 -15.01 -9.75
CA ALA A 163 3.99 -15.30 -9.52
C ALA A 163 4.15 -16.47 -8.53
N PRO A 164 5.13 -17.37 -8.74
CA PRO A 164 5.41 -18.44 -7.80
C PRO A 164 5.92 -17.89 -6.46
N ASP A 165 5.82 -18.70 -5.41
CA ASP A 165 6.47 -18.38 -4.14
C ASP A 165 7.99 -18.31 -4.35
N CYS A 166 8.68 -17.49 -3.54
CA CYS A 166 10.12 -17.24 -3.68
C CYS A 166 10.94 -18.55 -3.76
N ASP A 167 11.69 -18.69 -4.85
CA ASP A 167 12.71 -19.74 -5.02
C ASP A 167 14.11 -19.11 -4.95
N PRO A 168 14.82 -19.23 -3.81
CA PRO A 168 16.16 -18.68 -3.65
C PRO A 168 17.23 -19.29 -4.57
N THR A 169 16.93 -20.41 -5.25
CA THR A 169 17.86 -21.03 -6.21
C THR A 169 17.81 -20.36 -7.58
N GLN A 170 16.67 -19.77 -7.93
CA GLN A 170 16.45 -19.03 -9.17
C GLN A 170 16.62 -17.51 -8.95
N CYS A 171 16.22 -17.01 -7.78
CA CYS A 171 16.33 -15.61 -7.43
C CYS A 171 17.69 -15.28 -6.82
N VAL A 172 18.63 -14.84 -7.66
CA VAL A 172 20.00 -14.54 -7.24
C VAL A 172 20.36 -13.07 -7.51
N LEU A 173 21.15 -12.49 -6.61
CA LEU A 173 21.71 -11.15 -6.76
C LEU A 173 22.69 -11.10 -7.95
N PRO A 174 22.83 -9.95 -8.65
CA PRO A 174 22.21 -8.64 -8.35
C PRO A 174 20.80 -8.46 -8.92
N ASP A 175 20.34 -9.35 -9.78
CA ASP A 175 19.12 -9.10 -10.57
C ASP A 175 17.83 -9.40 -9.79
N CYS A 176 17.88 -10.36 -8.87
CA CYS A 176 16.73 -10.81 -8.09
C CYS A 176 17.06 -10.94 -6.60
N PHE A 177 16.16 -10.47 -5.75
CA PHE A 177 16.21 -10.74 -4.32
C PHE A 177 14.82 -11.03 -3.76
N CYS A 178 14.68 -12.18 -3.10
CA CYS A 178 13.47 -12.55 -2.37
C CYS A 178 13.80 -13.42 -1.17
N SER A 179 12.87 -13.50 -0.22
CA SER A 179 12.85 -14.50 0.85
C SER A 179 11.41 -14.85 1.20
N ALA A 180 11.20 -15.97 1.90
CA ALA A 180 9.86 -16.49 2.19
C ALA A 180 8.97 -15.50 2.95
N ASP A 181 9.55 -14.71 3.86
CA ASP A 181 8.84 -13.73 4.69
C ASP A 181 9.40 -12.30 4.56
N GLY A 182 10.37 -12.10 3.66
CA GLY A 182 10.94 -10.78 3.37
C GLY A 182 11.93 -10.29 4.45
N THR A 183 12.25 -11.09 5.46
CA THR A 183 13.07 -10.63 6.60
C THR A 183 14.56 -10.95 6.47
N ARG A 184 14.94 -11.79 5.50
CA ARG A 184 16.32 -12.21 5.29
C ARG A 184 17.20 -11.04 4.84
N ILE A 185 18.43 -10.99 5.37
CA ILE A 185 19.43 -9.98 5.00
C ILE A 185 20.08 -10.35 3.65
N PRO A 186 20.20 -9.40 2.70
CA PRO A 186 20.95 -9.58 1.45
C PRO A 186 22.38 -10.03 1.68
N GLY A 187 22.86 -10.99 0.87
CA GLY A 187 24.21 -11.55 1.01
C GLY A 187 24.42 -12.43 2.25
N ASN A 188 23.38 -12.66 3.08
CA ASN A 188 23.47 -13.45 4.31
C ASN A 188 24.54 -12.93 5.30
N ILE A 189 24.73 -11.61 5.33
CA ILE A 189 25.63 -10.92 6.24
C ILE A 189 25.06 -10.94 7.66
N GLU A 190 25.91 -11.10 8.66
CA GLU A 190 25.51 -11.01 10.07
C GLU A 190 24.93 -9.63 10.39
N PRO A 191 23.81 -9.51 11.14
CA PRO A 191 23.14 -8.23 11.38
C PRO A 191 24.07 -7.12 11.90
N GLN A 192 25.08 -7.46 12.72
CA GLN A 192 26.02 -6.47 13.27
C GLN A 192 27.00 -5.91 12.23
N GLN A 193 27.18 -6.57 11.08
CA GLN A 193 28.04 -6.12 9.97
C GLN A 193 27.25 -5.42 8.86
N VAL A 194 25.92 -5.31 8.98
CA VAL A 194 25.05 -4.60 8.02
C VAL A 194 24.97 -3.12 8.40
N PRO A 195 25.11 -2.17 7.47
CA PRO A 195 24.82 -0.77 7.75
C PRO A 195 23.33 -0.58 8.02
N GLN A 196 23.00 0.19 9.06
CA GLN A 196 21.63 0.67 9.19
C GLN A 196 21.41 1.81 8.19
N MET A 197 20.70 1.50 7.11
CA MET A 197 20.28 2.49 6.12
C MET A 197 19.01 3.19 6.60
N ILE A 198 18.95 4.52 6.41
CA ILE A 198 17.77 5.35 6.65
C ILE A 198 17.47 6.11 5.36
N THR A 199 16.25 5.97 4.84
CA THR A 199 15.80 6.68 3.63
C THR A 199 14.80 7.77 4.01
N ILE A 200 15.22 9.03 3.89
CA ILE A 200 14.33 10.18 4.08
C ILE A 200 13.72 10.54 2.74
N THR A 201 12.39 10.59 2.66
CA THR A 201 11.69 10.91 1.41
C THR A 201 10.66 12.00 1.55
N PHE A 202 10.52 12.83 0.52
CA PHE A 202 9.51 13.86 0.43
C PHE A 202 8.60 13.65 -0.78
N ASN A 203 7.29 13.70 -0.55
CA ASN A 203 6.30 13.63 -1.63
C ASN A 203 5.77 15.02 -1.98
N GLY A 204 5.46 15.22 -3.26
CA GLY A 204 4.72 16.38 -3.77
C GLY A 204 5.58 17.39 -4.52
N ALA A 205 5.04 18.58 -4.69
CA ALA A 205 5.69 19.62 -5.50
C ALA A 205 6.90 20.23 -4.77
N VAL A 206 8.00 20.46 -5.49
CA VAL A 206 9.18 21.16 -4.97
C VAL A 206 9.08 22.62 -5.39
N ASN A 207 9.00 23.54 -4.42
CA ASN A 207 8.83 24.97 -4.72
C ASN A 207 9.32 25.85 -3.55
N VAL A 208 9.09 27.15 -3.66
CA VAL A 208 9.52 28.15 -2.65
C VAL A 208 8.95 27.90 -1.25
N ASP A 209 7.88 27.12 -1.12
CA ASP A 209 7.27 26.82 0.17
C ASP A 209 8.04 25.74 0.95
N ASN A 210 8.94 24.98 0.31
CA ASN A 210 9.64 23.87 0.97
C ASN A 210 11.16 23.79 0.72
N ILE A 211 11.71 24.56 -0.21
CA ILE A 211 13.17 24.59 -0.45
C ILE A 211 13.96 24.97 0.82
N ASP A 212 13.46 25.92 1.61
CA ASP A 212 14.08 26.33 2.88
C ASP A 212 14.17 25.18 3.89
N LEU A 213 13.11 24.37 3.99
CA LEU A 213 13.10 23.17 4.82
C LEU A 213 14.15 22.15 4.36
N TYR A 214 14.28 21.95 3.05
CA TYR A 214 15.26 21.02 2.50
C TYR A 214 16.70 21.48 2.74
N GLU A 215 16.97 22.78 2.63
CA GLU A 215 18.29 23.35 2.92
C GLU A 215 18.65 23.26 4.41
N ASP A 216 17.66 23.43 5.30
CA ASP A 216 17.86 23.26 6.75
C ASP A 216 18.23 21.81 7.11
N ILE A 217 17.59 20.82 6.48
CA ILE A 217 17.83 19.38 6.72
C ILE A 217 19.12 18.92 6.03
N PHE A 218 19.33 19.31 4.77
CA PHE A 218 20.45 18.90 3.92
C PHE A 218 21.44 20.04 3.70
N ASN A 219 21.92 20.64 4.80
CA ASN A 219 22.76 21.85 4.80
C ASN A 219 24.20 21.67 4.27
N GLY A 220 24.55 20.49 3.76
CA GLY A 220 25.89 20.14 3.27
C GLY A 220 26.95 19.88 4.36
N GLN A 221 26.64 20.11 5.63
CA GLN A 221 27.56 19.86 6.76
C GLN A 221 27.36 18.47 7.38
N ARG A 222 26.16 17.90 7.25
CA ARG A 222 25.81 16.57 7.76
C ARG A 222 26.35 15.48 6.82
N GLN A 223 27.28 14.68 7.32
CA GLN A 223 27.99 13.67 6.54
C GLN A 223 27.81 12.27 7.13
N ASN A 224 27.59 11.29 6.26
CA ASN A 224 27.66 9.88 6.58
C ASN A 224 29.10 9.44 6.94
N PRO A 225 29.29 8.26 7.56
CA PRO A 225 30.61 7.74 7.95
C PRO A 225 31.63 7.62 6.80
N ASN A 226 31.20 7.60 5.55
CA ASN A 226 32.08 7.59 4.37
C ASN A 226 32.59 8.99 3.97
N GLY A 227 32.19 10.05 4.68
CA GLY A 227 32.54 11.45 4.41
C GLY A 227 31.63 12.16 3.41
N CYS A 228 30.64 11.45 2.84
CA CYS A 228 29.69 12.04 1.89
C CYS A 228 28.50 12.66 2.62
N GLN A 229 27.95 13.73 2.05
CA GLN A 229 26.76 14.37 2.58
C GLN A 229 25.58 13.39 2.64
N ILE A 230 24.74 13.52 3.66
CA ILE A 230 23.50 12.74 3.74
C ILE A 230 22.59 13.04 2.55
N ARG A 231 21.91 12.02 2.04
CA ARG A 231 21.02 12.13 0.86
C ARG A 231 19.58 11.83 1.22
N GLY A 232 18.68 12.23 0.32
CA GLY A 232 17.24 12.06 0.43
C GLY A 232 16.64 11.81 -0.94
N THR A 233 15.41 11.31 -0.98
CA THR A 233 14.69 10.97 -2.21
C THR A 233 13.43 11.81 -2.35
N TYR A 234 13.23 12.44 -3.50
CA TYR A 234 12.09 13.33 -3.77
C TYR A 234 11.17 12.68 -4.79
N PHE A 235 9.96 12.31 -4.37
CA PHE A 235 8.90 11.88 -5.27
C PHE A 235 8.13 13.13 -5.71
N VAL A 236 8.51 13.66 -6.87
CA VAL A 236 8.09 14.97 -7.38
C VAL A 236 6.81 14.83 -8.19
N SER A 237 5.79 15.63 -7.85
CA SER A 237 4.60 15.80 -8.68
C SER A 237 4.73 17.04 -9.59
N HIS A 238 4.02 17.05 -10.73
CA HIS A 238 4.20 18.13 -11.71
C HIS A 238 3.63 19.48 -11.24
N LYS A 239 2.36 19.50 -10.80
CA LYS A 239 1.64 20.76 -10.57
C LYS A 239 2.34 21.61 -9.49
N TYR A 240 2.60 22.88 -9.81
CA TYR A 240 3.30 23.86 -8.95
C TYR A 240 4.80 23.59 -8.65
N THR A 241 5.42 22.61 -9.31
CA THR A 241 6.86 22.35 -9.14
C THR A 241 7.72 23.39 -9.85
N ASN A 242 8.78 23.81 -9.16
CA ASN A 242 9.90 24.58 -9.69
C ASN A 242 11.01 23.62 -10.15
N TYR A 243 11.15 23.44 -11.45
CA TYR A 243 12.13 22.52 -12.03
C TYR A 243 13.58 23.00 -11.93
N SER A 244 13.83 24.31 -11.74
CA SER A 244 15.20 24.76 -11.44
C SER A 244 15.64 24.32 -10.04
N ALA A 245 14.71 24.23 -9.09
CA ALA A 245 14.98 23.71 -7.75
C ALA A 245 15.17 22.19 -7.78
N VAL A 246 14.36 21.46 -8.54
CA VAL A 246 14.53 20.02 -8.77
C VAL A 246 15.90 19.72 -9.38
N GLN A 247 16.32 20.51 -10.38
CA GLN A 247 17.64 20.41 -10.99
C GLN A 247 18.77 20.61 -9.95
N ASP A 248 18.65 21.61 -9.06
CA ASP A 248 19.66 21.85 -8.04
C ASP A 248 19.72 20.75 -6.97
N LEU A 249 18.56 20.18 -6.58
CA LEU A 249 18.51 19.02 -5.68
C LEU A 249 19.21 17.80 -6.30
N HIS A 250 18.96 17.50 -7.58
CA HIS A 250 19.63 16.42 -8.30
C HIS A 250 21.14 16.67 -8.45
N ARG A 251 21.54 17.91 -8.75
CA ARG A 251 22.95 18.32 -8.81
C ARG A 251 23.66 18.13 -7.46
N LYS A 252 22.97 18.43 -6.35
CA LYS A 252 23.45 18.19 -5.00
C LYS A 252 23.53 16.69 -4.65
N GLY A 253 23.02 15.79 -5.48
CA GLY A 253 23.11 14.33 -5.29
C GLY A 253 21.90 13.72 -4.58
N HIS A 254 20.82 14.46 -4.40
CA HIS A 254 19.54 13.87 -3.99
C HIS A 254 18.92 13.11 -5.16
N GLU A 255 18.16 12.06 -4.83
CA GLU A 255 17.44 11.29 -5.83
C GLU A 255 16.13 11.98 -6.18
N ILE A 256 15.82 12.04 -7.48
CA ILE A 256 14.55 12.55 -8.01
C ILE A 256 13.79 11.38 -8.63
N SER A 257 12.54 11.23 -8.22
CA SER A 257 11.61 10.17 -8.63
C SER A 257 10.25 10.78 -8.97
N VAL A 258 9.37 10.02 -9.61
CA VAL A 258 8.07 10.52 -10.06
C VAL A 258 6.95 10.24 -9.06
N PHE A 259 6.08 11.22 -8.86
CA PHE A 259 4.88 11.15 -8.01
C PHE A 259 3.62 11.58 -8.79
N SER A 260 3.50 11.02 -9.99
CA SER A 260 2.53 11.36 -11.02
C SER A 260 2.51 12.82 -11.49
N LEU A 261 1.81 13.04 -12.59
CA LEU A 261 1.67 14.35 -13.21
C LEU A 261 0.51 15.10 -12.55
N THR A 262 -0.67 14.48 -12.50
CA THR A 262 -1.89 15.17 -12.07
C THR A 262 -2.11 15.19 -10.58
N HIS A 263 -1.63 14.15 -9.88
CA HIS A 263 -2.03 13.86 -8.51
C HIS A 263 -3.57 13.91 -8.33
N LYS A 264 -4.33 13.33 -9.27
CA LYS A 264 -5.80 13.23 -9.19
C LYS A 264 -6.25 12.76 -7.82
N ASP A 265 -7.20 13.51 -7.25
CA ASP A 265 -7.69 13.31 -5.88
C ASP A 265 -8.49 12.03 -5.67
N ASP A 266 -9.06 11.46 -6.75
CA ASP A 266 -9.85 10.23 -6.68
C ASP A 266 -8.92 9.02 -6.49
N PRO A 267 -8.95 8.32 -5.33
CA PRO A 267 -8.11 7.15 -5.11
C PRO A 267 -8.47 5.96 -6.02
N ASN A 268 -9.69 5.92 -6.55
CA ASN A 268 -10.13 4.87 -7.46
C ASN A 268 -9.49 5.02 -8.84
N TYR A 269 -9.17 6.25 -9.27
CA TYR A 269 -8.44 6.50 -10.51
C TYR A 269 -7.13 5.72 -10.56
N TRP A 270 -6.40 5.69 -9.45
CA TRP A 270 -5.14 4.96 -9.32
C TRP A 270 -5.38 3.45 -9.19
N THR A 271 -6.30 3.06 -8.32
CA THR A 271 -6.58 1.64 -8.05
C THR A 271 -7.10 0.92 -9.30
N GLN A 272 -7.89 1.58 -10.13
CA GLN A 272 -8.49 1.03 -11.35
C GLN A 272 -7.82 1.56 -12.62
N GLY A 273 -6.66 2.21 -12.50
CA GLY A 273 -5.95 2.84 -13.60
C GLY A 273 -5.56 1.82 -14.67
N THR A 274 -5.82 2.16 -15.93
CA THR A 274 -5.39 1.36 -17.07
C THR A 274 -3.88 1.49 -17.29
N TYR A 275 -3.30 0.63 -18.14
CA TYR A 275 -1.90 0.77 -18.55
C TYR A 275 -1.60 2.18 -19.09
N ASP A 276 -2.48 2.71 -19.93
CA ASP A 276 -2.32 4.03 -20.54
C ASP A 276 -2.43 5.18 -19.52
N ASP A 277 -3.28 5.03 -18.49
CA ASP A 277 -3.35 5.99 -17.38
C ASP A 277 -2.01 6.05 -16.64
N TRP A 278 -1.47 4.89 -16.25
CA TRP A 278 -0.18 4.81 -15.55
C TRP A 278 0.97 5.33 -16.42
N LEU A 279 0.94 5.03 -17.72
CA LEU A 279 1.93 5.51 -18.69
C LEU A 279 1.92 7.04 -18.77
N ALA A 280 0.76 7.63 -18.98
CA ALA A 280 0.63 9.09 -19.11
C ALA A 280 0.97 9.82 -17.81
N GLU A 281 0.64 9.24 -16.65
CA GLU A 281 0.91 9.84 -15.35
C GLU A 281 2.39 9.72 -14.93
N MET A 282 3.01 8.55 -15.09
CA MET A 282 4.36 8.31 -14.57
C MET A 282 5.47 8.56 -15.59
N ALA A 283 5.35 7.98 -16.80
CA ALA A 283 6.34 8.23 -17.85
C ALA A 283 6.23 9.67 -18.39
N GLY A 284 5.01 10.21 -18.46
CA GLY A 284 4.80 11.63 -18.74
C GLY A 284 5.45 12.54 -17.70
N ALA A 285 5.30 12.25 -16.41
CA ALA A 285 5.99 13.00 -15.35
C ALA A 285 7.52 12.90 -15.46
N ARG A 286 8.07 11.71 -15.76
CA ARG A 286 9.51 11.53 -16.00
C ARG A 286 10.00 12.43 -17.13
N LEU A 287 9.30 12.43 -18.26
CA LEU A 287 9.66 13.26 -19.42
C LEU A 287 9.66 14.76 -19.07
N ILE A 288 8.67 15.23 -18.30
CA ILE A 288 8.60 16.62 -17.84
C ILE A 288 9.80 16.94 -16.93
N VAL A 289 10.12 16.08 -15.96
CA VAL A 289 11.27 16.26 -15.06
C VAL A 289 12.57 16.32 -15.88
N GLU A 290 12.83 15.33 -16.73
CA GLU A 290 14.04 15.27 -17.56
C GLU A 290 14.20 16.52 -18.43
N ARG A 291 13.12 16.97 -19.07
CA ARG A 291 13.13 18.13 -19.96
C ARG A 291 13.31 19.45 -19.23
N PHE A 292 12.52 19.71 -18.19
CA PHE A 292 12.49 21.04 -17.55
C PHE A 292 13.49 21.18 -16.39
N ALA A 293 13.99 20.07 -15.83
CA ALA A 293 15.15 20.08 -14.92
C ALA A 293 16.48 19.77 -15.64
N ASN A 294 16.45 19.48 -16.94
CA ASN A 294 17.63 19.14 -17.75
C ASN A 294 18.47 18.01 -17.11
N ILE A 295 17.80 16.90 -16.77
CA ILE A 295 18.40 15.69 -16.22
C ILE A 295 18.48 14.67 -17.34
N THR A 296 19.70 14.28 -17.73
CA THR A 296 19.95 13.47 -18.93
C THR A 296 20.74 12.19 -18.66
N ASP A 297 21.06 11.91 -17.40
CA ASP A 297 21.80 10.71 -16.96
C ASP A 297 20.89 9.48 -16.79
N GLY A 298 19.60 9.60 -17.11
CA GLY A 298 18.62 8.51 -16.98
C GLY A 298 18.35 8.12 -15.52
N SER A 299 18.64 9.00 -14.55
CA SER A 299 18.53 8.67 -13.12
C SER A 299 17.10 8.77 -12.56
N ILE A 300 16.08 9.06 -13.38
CA ILE A 300 14.69 9.19 -12.96
C ILE A 300 14.00 7.83 -13.09
N ILE A 301 14.22 6.98 -12.09
CA ILE A 301 13.92 5.54 -12.16
C ILE A 301 12.97 5.02 -11.07
N GLY A 302 12.64 5.85 -10.08
CA GLY A 302 11.74 5.52 -8.99
C GLY A 302 10.32 6.02 -9.22
N VAL A 303 9.33 5.23 -8.82
CA VAL A 303 7.91 5.59 -8.84
C VAL A 303 7.33 5.54 -7.43
N ARG A 304 6.42 6.46 -7.13
CA ARG A 304 5.48 6.32 -6.01
C ARG A 304 4.08 6.73 -6.46
N ALA A 305 3.10 5.89 -6.16
CA ALA A 305 1.70 6.13 -6.46
C ALA A 305 1.08 7.14 -5.48
N PRO A 306 0.31 8.12 -5.96
CA PRO A 306 -0.48 9.00 -5.11
C PRO A 306 -1.39 8.22 -4.15
N TYR A 307 -1.50 8.72 -2.93
CA TYR A 307 -2.24 8.06 -1.83
C TYR A 307 -1.82 6.61 -1.54
N LEU A 308 -0.66 6.16 -2.04
CA LEU A 308 -0.19 4.78 -2.00
C LEU A 308 -1.21 3.79 -2.59
N ARG A 309 -1.96 4.23 -3.61
CA ARG A 309 -2.93 3.40 -4.32
C ARG A 309 -2.24 2.64 -5.45
N VAL A 310 -1.90 1.39 -5.16
CA VAL A 310 -1.24 0.48 -6.09
C VAL A 310 -2.21 0.07 -7.20
N GLY A 311 -1.73 0.05 -8.45
CA GLY A 311 -2.51 -0.21 -9.66
C GLY A 311 -2.53 -1.66 -10.14
N GLY A 312 -2.41 -2.64 -9.23
CA GLY A 312 -2.35 -4.05 -9.58
C GLY A 312 -1.22 -4.35 -10.57
N ASN A 313 -1.41 -5.33 -11.46
CA ASN A 313 -0.41 -5.64 -12.48
C ASN A 313 -0.16 -4.49 -13.46
N LYS A 314 -1.15 -3.63 -13.73
CA LYS A 314 -1.05 -2.58 -14.76
C LYS A 314 0.00 -1.52 -14.44
N GLN A 315 0.14 -1.16 -13.17
CA GLN A 315 1.22 -0.27 -12.74
C GLN A 315 2.59 -0.89 -13.06
N PHE A 316 2.81 -2.15 -12.69
CA PHE A 316 4.12 -2.80 -12.82
C PHE A 316 4.44 -3.26 -14.25
N GLU A 317 3.43 -3.61 -15.06
CA GLU A 317 3.54 -3.80 -16.51
C GLU A 317 4.09 -2.53 -17.16
N MET A 318 3.47 -1.37 -16.87
CA MET A 318 3.94 -0.07 -17.36
C MET A 318 5.36 0.22 -16.88
N MET A 319 5.66 -0.03 -15.61
CA MET A 319 6.99 0.21 -15.07
C MET A 319 8.07 -0.62 -15.77
N ALA A 320 7.81 -1.89 -16.03
CA ALA A 320 8.72 -2.77 -16.75
C ALA A 320 8.95 -2.29 -18.19
N ASP A 321 7.88 -1.99 -18.94
CA ASP A 321 7.96 -1.52 -20.33
C ASP A 321 8.61 -0.14 -20.45
N GLN A 322 8.50 0.69 -19.42
CA GLN A 322 9.10 2.02 -19.35
C GLN A 322 10.45 2.05 -18.62
N PHE A 323 11.02 0.90 -18.27
CA PHE A 323 12.33 0.77 -17.61
C PHE A 323 12.46 1.54 -16.29
N PHE A 324 11.37 1.65 -15.51
CA PHE A 324 11.48 2.07 -14.11
C PHE A 324 12.10 0.94 -13.28
N VAL A 325 13.03 1.30 -12.39
CA VAL A 325 13.80 0.31 -11.62
C VAL A 325 13.05 -0.15 -10.37
N TYR A 326 12.37 0.78 -9.70
CA TYR A 326 11.68 0.46 -8.45
C TYR A 326 10.39 1.23 -8.24
N ASP A 327 9.45 0.58 -7.55
CA ASP A 327 8.28 1.21 -6.93
C ASP A 327 8.51 1.38 -5.43
N ALA A 328 7.91 2.39 -4.84
CA ALA A 328 7.90 2.63 -3.40
C ALA A 328 6.50 2.98 -2.93
N SER A 329 5.51 2.16 -3.31
CA SER A 329 4.09 2.37 -3.03
C SER A 329 3.45 1.25 -2.21
N ILE A 330 4.00 0.04 -2.24
CA ILE A 330 3.44 -1.10 -1.52
C ILE A 330 3.77 -0.98 -0.03
N THR A 331 2.76 -1.11 0.83
CA THR A 331 2.94 -1.03 2.29
C THR A 331 2.95 -2.41 2.93
N ALA A 332 3.91 -2.63 3.82
CA ALA A 332 3.95 -3.82 4.67
C ALA A 332 3.37 -3.50 6.06
N SER A 333 2.42 -4.31 6.49
CA SER A 333 1.82 -4.17 7.83
C SER A 333 2.86 -4.26 8.94
N LEU A 334 2.59 -3.58 10.05
CA LEU A 334 3.49 -3.54 11.19
C LEU A 334 3.84 -4.95 11.69
N GLY A 335 5.11 -5.32 11.49
CA GLY A 335 5.72 -6.54 11.99
C GLY A 335 6.79 -6.25 13.04
N ARG A 336 7.12 -7.25 13.86
CA ARG A 336 8.24 -7.16 14.82
C ARG A 336 9.59 -7.00 14.09
N VAL A 337 9.76 -7.74 13.01
CA VAL A 337 10.92 -7.69 12.13
C VAL A 337 10.48 -7.01 10.84
N PRO A 338 11.08 -5.88 10.46
CA PRO A 338 10.73 -5.20 9.21
C PRO A 338 11.21 -5.98 7.98
N ILE A 339 10.58 -5.71 6.84
CA ILE A 339 10.83 -6.38 5.57
C ILE A 339 11.89 -5.60 4.78
N TRP A 340 12.86 -6.32 4.22
CA TRP A 340 13.83 -5.79 3.25
C TRP A 340 13.16 -5.55 1.89
N PRO A 341 13.65 -4.60 1.07
CA PRO A 341 13.21 -4.51 -0.32
C PRO A 341 13.33 -5.86 -1.04
N TYR A 342 12.54 -6.07 -2.08
CA TYR A 342 12.51 -7.33 -2.83
C TYR A 342 12.13 -7.09 -4.29
N THR A 343 12.44 -8.03 -5.16
CA THR A 343 12.02 -7.97 -6.57
C THR A 343 10.69 -8.69 -6.80
N LEU A 344 9.89 -8.18 -7.72
CA LEU A 344 8.56 -8.72 -8.04
C LEU A 344 8.58 -9.86 -9.08
N TYR A 345 9.73 -10.50 -9.33
CA TYR A 345 9.78 -11.75 -10.09
C TYR A 345 8.99 -12.88 -9.42
N PHE A 346 8.98 -12.87 -8.08
CA PHE A 346 8.27 -13.82 -7.24
C PHE A 346 7.17 -13.12 -6.46
N ARG A 347 6.29 -13.93 -5.87
CA ARG A 347 5.21 -13.45 -5.03
C ARG A 347 5.74 -12.60 -3.86
N MET A 348 5.03 -11.52 -3.57
CA MET A 348 5.31 -10.65 -2.43
C MET A 348 5.35 -11.44 -1.11
N PRO A 349 6.32 -11.14 -0.22
CA PRO A 349 6.50 -11.87 1.04
C PRO A 349 5.54 -11.45 2.16
N HIS A 350 4.57 -10.58 1.87
CA HIS A 350 3.59 -10.10 2.84
C HIS A 350 2.21 -9.90 2.20
N LYS A 351 1.21 -9.73 3.05
CA LYS A 351 -0.16 -9.46 2.60
C LYS A 351 -0.27 -8.06 1.99
N CYS A 352 -1.12 -7.95 0.97
CA CYS A 352 -1.50 -6.67 0.38
C CYS A 352 -2.50 -5.94 1.29
N ASN A 353 -1.99 -5.25 2.29
CA ASN A 353 -2.78 -4.47 3.26
C ASN A 353 -2.52 -2.98 3.03
N GLY A 354 -3.57 -2.15 3.11
CA GLY A 354 -3.44 -0.68 2.97
C GLY A 354 -3.47 -0.14 1.54
N ASN A 355 -3.13 -0.95 0.54
CA ASN A 355 -3.08 -0.55 -0.89
C ASN A 355 -4.37 -0.87 -1.66
N ALA A 356 -5.55 -0.68 -1.07
CA ALA A 356 -6.85 -1.05 -1.67
C ALA A 356 -7.01 -2.54 -2.04
N HIS A 357 -6.12 -3.41 -1.56
CA HIS A 357 -6.03 -4.82 -1.93
C HIS A 357 -5.75 -5.09 -3.42
N ASN A 358 -5.24 -4.10 -4.18
CA ASN A 358 -4.91 -4.25 -5.60
C ASN A 358 -3.38 -4.26 -5.82
N CYS A 359 -2.67 -5.14 -5.13
CA CYS A 359 -1.22 -5.35 -5.34
C CYS A 359 -0.98 -6.25 -6.58
N PRO A 360 0.22 -6.22 -7.17
CA PRO A 360 0.54 -7.08 -8.32
C PRO A 360 0.47 -8.56 -7.94
N SER A 361 -0.18 -9.36 -8.78
CA SER A 361 -0.27 -10.80 -8.62
C SER A 361 0.78 -11.55 -9.46
N ARG A 362 1.22 -10.96 -10.58
CA ARG A 362 2.11 -11.58 -11.57
C ARG A 362 3.57 -11.17 -11.38
N SER A 363 4.46 -11.84 -12.11
CA SER A 363 5.89 -11.57 -12.11
C SER A 363 6.22 -10.31 -12.90
N HIS A 364 6.95 -9.37 -12.29
CA HIS A 364 7.41 -8.12 -12.90
C HIS A 364 8.89 -7.88 -12.58
N PRO A 365 9.72 -7.45 -13.55
CA PRO A 365 11.14 -7.17 -13.36
C PRO A 365 11.38 -5.80 -12.68
N VAL A 366 10.76 -5.58 -11.53
CA VAL A 366 10.76 -4.32 -10.78
C VAL A 366 11.13 -4.58 -9.32
N TRP A 367 11.94 -3.69 -8.74
CA TRP A 367 12.21 -3.69 -7.30
C TRP A 367 11.07 -3.02 -6.54
N GLU A 368 10.68 -3.59 -5.41
CA GLU A 368 9.77 -2.95 -4.46
C GLU A 368 10.58 -2.44 -3.26
N MET A 369 10.69 -1.11 -3.17
CA MET A 369 11.17 -0.40 -1.99
C MET A 369 10.04 -0.29 -0.96
N VAL A 370 9.70 -1.46 -0.41
CA VAL A 370 8.56 -1.67 0.49
C VAL A 370 8.51 -0.66 1.64
N MET A 371 7.34 -0.08 1.85
CA MET A 371 7.09 0.86 2.93
C MET A 371 6.63 0.10 4.19
N ASN A 372 7.58 -0.18 5.08
CA ASN A 372 7.29 -0.76 6.39
C ASN A 372 6.50 0.23 7.25
N GLU A 373 5.35 -0.19 7.78
CA GLU A 373 4.60 0.61 8.74
C GLU A 373 5.44 0.92 9.98
N LEU A 374 5.40 2.19 10.39
CA LEU A 374 5.97 2.67 11.64
C LEU A 374 5.05 2.32 12.81
N ASP A 375 5.66 1.89 13.91
CA ASP A 375 4.96 1.67 15.17
C ASP A 375 4.77 3.02 15.84
N ARG A 376 3.51 3.42 16.00
CA ARG A 376 3.12 4.73 16.55
C ARG A 376 2.79 4.71 18.03
N ARG A 377 2.93 3.58 18.71
CA ARG A 377 2.70 3.49 20.16
C ARG A 377 3.74 4.32 20.91
N ASP A 378 3.30 5.01 21.97
CA ASP A 378 4.20 5.79 22.83
C ASP A 378 4.99 4.83 23.74
N ASP A 379 4.33 3.79 24.26
CA ASP A 379 4.95 2.67 24.98
C ASP A 379 4.48 1.31 24.39
N PRO A 380 5.28 0.68 23.51
CA PRO A 380 4.94 -0.60 22.89
C PRO A 380 4.75 -1.77 23.88
N THR A 381 5.24 -1.62 25.12
CA THR A 381 5.15 -2.67 26.15
C THR A 381 3.86 -2.61 26.95
N PHE A 382 3.25 -1.43 27.03
CA PHE A 382 2.03 -1.19 27.81
C PHE A 382 0.82 -0.86 26.93
N ASP A 383 1.03 -0.16 25.81
CA ASP A 383 -0.04 0.26 24.92
C ASP A 383 -0.67 -0.93 24.19
N GLU A 384 -1.99 -0.85 24.00
CA GLU A 384 -2.75 -1.80 23.19
C GLU A 384 -2.19 -1.86 21.75
N SER A 385 -2.43 -2.99 21.09
CA SER A 385 -2.04 -3.16 19.69
C SER A 385 -2.74 -2.13 18.81
N LEU A 386 -1.97 -1.18 18.27
CA LEU A 386 -2.45 -0.18 17.31
C LEU A 386 -1.96 -0.54 15.90
N PRO A 387 -2.74 -0.22 14.85
CA PRO A 387 -2.23 -0.26 13.48
C PRO A 387 -1.09 0.75 13.34
N GLY A 388 -0.09 0.39 12.55
CA GLY A 388 1.02 1.29 12.25
C GLY A 388 0.63 2.41 11.29
N CYS A 389 1.63 3.18 10.86
CA CYS A 389 1.47 4.26 9.88
C CYS A 389 2.60 4.20 8.85
N HIS A 390 2.27 4.32 7.57
CA HIS A 390 3.23 4.23 6.46
C HIS A 390 3.88 5.58 6.13
N MET A 391 3.13 6.68 6.20
CA MET A 391 3.67 8.05 6.16
C MET A 391 3.78 8.58 7.58
N VAL A 392 4.83 9.35 7.89
CA VAL A 392 4.99 9.92 9.24
C VAL A 392 3.84 10.86 9.59
N ASP A 393 3.35 11.64 8.63
CA ASP A 393 2.22 12.55 8.80
C ASP A 393 0.87 11.82 8.99
N SER A 394 0.79 10.53 8.64
CA SER A 394 -0.40 9.69 8.89
C SER A 394 -0.48 9.16 10.33
N CYS A 395 0.60 9.30 11.12
CA CYS A 395 0.65 8.89 12.52
C CYS A 395 -0.13 9.89 13.41
N SER A 396 -1.46 9.80 13.41
CA SER A 396 -2.37 10.81 13.98
C SER A 396 -2.24 11.11 15.47
N ASN A 397 -1.63 10.22 16.25
CA ASN A 397 -1.41 10.41 17.68
C ASN A 397 -0.18 11.30 17.99
N ILE A 398 0.63 11.64 17.00
CA ILE A 398 1.81 12.49 17.17
C ILE A 398 1.41 13.96 17.15
N GLN A 399 1.38 14.58 18.34
CA GLN A 399 0.92 15.95 18.54
C GLN A 399 2.02 16.92 19.02
N SER A 400 3.13 16.41 19.56
CA SER A 400 4.26 17.21 20.05
C SER A 400 5.60 16.78 19.45
N GLY A 401 6.59 17.69 19.46
CA GLY A 401 7.96 17.35 19.04
C GLY A 401 8.54 16.18 19.83
N GLU A 402 8.26 16.10 21.14
CA GLU A 402 8.74 15.01 22.00
C GLU A 402 8.20 13.63 21.57
N GLN A 403 6.90 13.54 21.27
CA GLN A 403 6.29 12.32 20.75
C GLN A 403 6.89 11.92 19.41
N PHE A 404 7.09 12.90 18.51
CA PHE A 404 7.75 12.66 17.24
C PHE A 404 9.18 12.15 17.44
N GLY A 405 9.91 12.72 18.39
CA GLY A 405 11.25 12.28 18.73
C GLY A 405 11.28 10.84 19.23
N ARG A 406 10.37 10.45 20.12
CA ARG A 406 10.21 9.06 20.58
C ARG A 406 9.87 8.11 19.44
N LEU A 407 8.93 8.50 18.56
CA LEU A 407 8.57 7.73 17.37
C LEU A 407 9.83 7.39 16.54
N LEU A 408 10.67 8.39 16.25
CA LEU A 408 11.89 8.19 15.47
C LEU A 408 12.85 7.18 16.12
N ARG A 409 13.13 7.32 17.42
CA ARG A 409 14.07 6.42 18.13
C ARG A 409 13.51 5.01 18.30
N HIS A 410 12.22 4.89 18.60
CA HIS A 410 11.56 3.59 18.73
C HIS A 410 11.64 2.81 17.42
N ASN A 411 11.27 3.45 16.30
CA ASN A 411 11.30 2.83 14.98
C ASN A 411 12.74 2.54 14.53
N PHE A 412 13.69 3.44 14.80
CA PHE A 412 15.12 3.15 14.59
C PHE A 412 15.56 1.89 15.35
N ASN A 413 15.27 1.80 16.65
CA ASN A 413 15.65 0.65 17.46
C ASN A 413 14.99 -0.66 16.99
N ARG A 414 13.76 -0.62 16.45
CA ARG A 414 13.11 -1.80 15.86
C ARG A 414 13.93 -2.34 14.68
N HIS A 415 14.36 -1.47 13.76
CA HIS A 415 15.16 -1.88 12.60
C HIS A 415 16.58 -2.28 13.02
N TYR A 416 17.24 -1.43 13.81
CA TYR A 416 18.65 -1.55 14.19
C TYR A 416 18.95 -2.79 15.02
N ASN A 417 18.06 -3.17 15.95
CA ASN A 417 18.24 -4.31 16.85
C ASN A 417 17.70 -5.63 16.29
N SER A 418 17.10 -5.63 15.08
CA SER A 418 16.57 -6.84 14.44
C SER A 418 17.43 -7.23 13.23
N ASN A 419 16.92 -7.03 12.01
CA ASN A 419 17.56 -7.45 10.76
C ASN A 419 18.18 -6.28 9.98
N ARG A 420 18.21 -5.06 10.54
CA ARG A 420 18.73 -3.85 9.90
C ARG A 420 18.12 -3.52 8.53
N ALA A 421 16.89 -3.96 8.27
CA ALA A 421 16.14 -3.52 7.11
C ALA A 421 16.10 -1.98 7.04
N PRO A 422 16.13 -1.37 5.83
CA PRO A 422 16.12 0.07 5.68
C PRO A 422 14.96 0.72 6.44
N LEU A 423 15.26 1.77 7.22
CA LEU A 423 14.23 2.56 7.89
C LEU A 423 13.76 3.67 6.94
N GLY A 424 12.53 3.53 6.44
CA GLY A 424 11.87 4.55 5.64
C GLY A 424 11.23 5.64 6.50
N LEU A 425 11.63 6.90 6.29
CA LEU A 425 11.00 8.08 6.89
C LEU A 425 10.37 8.92 5.78
N HIS A 426 9.07 8.73 5.57
CA HIS A 426 8.35 9.33 4.46
C HIS A 426 7.47 10.50 4.91
N PHE A 427 7.65 11.66 4.28
CA PHE A 427 7.03 12.92 4.70
C PHE A 427 6.34 13.66 3.56
N HIS A 428 5.28 14.39 3.91
CA HIS A 428 4.91 15.62 3.20
C HIS A 428 5.65 16.81 3.82
N ALA A 429 6.30 17.64 3.00
CA ALA A 429 7.08 18.79 3.48
C ALA A 429 6.22 19.78 4.29
N SER A 430 4.94 19.94 3.92
CA SER A 430 3.98 20.79 4.63
C SER A 430 3.78 20.37 6.09
N TRP A 431 3.80 19.06 6.39
CA TRP A 431 3.64 18.56 7.75
C TRP A 431 4.85 18.90 8.62
N LEU A 432 6.08 18.70 8.12
CA LEU A 432 7.29 19.07 8.85
C LEU A 432 7.41 20.59 9.03
N LYS A 433 6.93 21.38 8.06
CA LYS A 433 6.93 22.85 8.15
C LYS A 433 5.81 23.39 9.05
N SER A 434 4.75 22.61 9.29
CA SER A 434 3.61 23.03 10.12
C SER A 434 3.99 23.36 11.56
N LYS A 435 5.00 22.66 12.12
CA LYS A 435 5.49 22.87 13.48
C LYS A 435 7.02 22.88 13.50
N LYS A 436 7.59 23.97 14.01
CA LYS A 436 9.03 24.13 14.17
C LYS A 436 9.66 22.99 14.98
N GLU A 437 8.96 22.54 16.03
CA GLU A 437 9.37 21.42 16.88
C GLU A 437 9.61 20.12 16.11
N TYR A 438 8.80 19.83 15.08
CA TYR A 438 8.95 18.59 14.30
C TYR A 438 10.24 18.63 13.48
N ARG A 439 10.50 19.75 12.81
CA ARG A 439 11.75 19.97 12.08
C ARG A 439 12.97 19.88 12.99
N GLU A 440 12.94 20.54 14.14
CA GLU A 440 14.03 20.53 15.12
C GLU A 440 14.31 19.12 15.63
N GLU A 441 13.27 18.34 15.93
CA GLU A 441 13.44 16.98 16.42
C GLU A 441 13.95 16.01 15.35
N LEU A 442 13.55 16.18 14.08
CA LEU A 442 14.13 15.42 12.96
C LEU A 442 15.62 15.72 12.80
N ILE A 443 16.01 17.01 12.84
CA ILE A 443 17.41 17.41 12.75
C ILE A 443 18.22 16.81 13.90
N LYS A 444 17.70 16.90 15.13
CA LYS A 444 18.32 16.31 16.32
C LYS A 444 18.48 14.79 16.18
N PHE A 445 17.47 14.10 15.65
CA PHE A 445 17.57 12.67 15.37
C PHE A 445 18.66 12.36 14.34
N ILE A 446 18.73 13.12 13.25
CA ILE A 446 19.78 12.95 12.23
C ILE A 446 21.16 13.11 12.86
N GLU A 447 21.38 14.18 13.63
CA GLU A 447 22.67 14.44 14.28
C GLU A 447 23.05 13.37 15.31
N GLU A 448 22.07 12.84 16.05
CA GLU A 448 22.26 11.70 16.96
C GLU A 448 22.68 10.43 16.21
N MET A 449 22.04 10.14 15.07
CA MET A 449 22.35 8.97 14.26
C MET A 449 23.70 9.08 13.54
N LEU A 450 24.07 10.28 13.09
CA LEU A 450 25.38 10.56 12.48
C LEU A 450 26.54 10.44 13.49
N GLY A 451 26.25 10.44 14.80
CA GLY A 451 27.23 10.08 15.83
C GLY A 451 27.63 8.60 15.82
N ARG A 452 26.98 7.76 15.01
CA ARG A 452 27.26 6.32 14.88
C ARG A 452 27.97 6.03 13.55
N ASN A 453 29.00 5.18 13.60
CA ASN A 453 29.79 4.81 12.42
C ASN A 453 29.11 3.76 11.52
N ASP A 454 27.97 3.22 11.94
CA ASP A 454 27.25 2.13 11.26
C ASP A 454 25.85 2.52 10.76
N VAL A 455 25.53 3.83 10.74
CA VAL A 455 24.26 4.38 10.25
C VAL A 455 24.51 5.29 9.04
N PHE A 456 23.71 5.13 8.00
CA PHE A 456 23.85 5.87 6.74
C PHE A 456 22.50 6.42 6.27
N PHE A 457 22.45 7.70 5.96
CA PHE A 457 21.31 8.36 5.31
C PHE A 457 21.53 8.37 3.80
N VAL A 458 20.79 7.53 3.09
CA VAL A 458 21.01 7.21 1.68
C VAL A 458 19.72 7.40 0.87
N THR A 459 19.85 7.46 -0.45
CA THR A 459 18.69 7.46 -1.35
C THR A 459 18.10 6.06 -1.49
N MET A 460 16.93 5.94 -2.13
CA MET A 460 16.31 4.65 -2.40
C MET A 460 17.14 3.81 -3.36
N LEU A 461 17.65 4.41 -4.44
CA LEU A 461 18.59 3.77 -5.36
C LEU A 461 19.85 3.25 -4.65
N GLN A 462 20.41 4.03 -3.73
CA GLN A 462 21.59 3.63 -2.98
C GLN A 462 21.36 2.40 -2.08
N VAL A 463 20.14 2.21 -1.58
CA VAL A 463 19.76 0.96 -0.90
C VAL A 463 19.79 -0.20 -1.89
N ILE A 464 19.18 -0.06 -3.06
CA ILE A 464 19.16 -1.10 -4.10
C ILE A 464 20.58 -1.44 -4.54
N GLN A 465 21.43 -0.45 -4.78
CA GLN A 465 22.85 -0.65 -5.13
C GLN A 465 23.60 -1.45 -4.05
N TRP A 466 23.39 -1.14 -2.77
CA TRP A 466 23.95 -1.94 -1.68
C TRP A 466 23.39 -3.37 -1.66
N MET A 467 22.09 -3.54 -1.92
CA MET A 467 21.49 -4.87 -1.99
C MET A 467 21.99 -5.71 -3.16
N GLN A 468 22.26 -5.08 -4.31
CA GLN A 468 22.84 -5.72 -5.48
C GLN A 468 24.27 -6.20 -5.22
N ASN A 469 25.02 -5.49 -4.39
CA ASN A 469 26.38 -5.86 -3.97
C ASN A 469 26.57 -5.70 -2.44
N PRO A 470 26.01 -6.61 -1.62
CA PRO A 470 26.00 -6.48 -0.17
C PRO A 470 27.43 -6.39 0.38
N THR A 471 27.71 -5.26 1.02
CA THR A 471 29.04 -4.91 1.51
C THR A 471 29.00 -4.70 3.03
N GLU A 472 29.90 -5.36 3.75
CA GLU A 472 30.03 -5.23 5.21
C GLU A 472 30.54 -3.84 5.63
N LEU A 473 30.20 -3.43 6.86
CA LEU A 473 30.54 -2.11 7.43
C LEU A 473 31.97 -1.64 7.20
N ASN A 474 32.96 -2.53 7.35
CA ASN A 474 34.38 -2.18 7.23
C ASN A 474 34.78 -1.74 5.81
N ALA A 475 34.06 -2.20 4.79
CA ALA A 475 34.31 -1.89 3.38
C ALA A 475 33.43 -0.74 2.84
N LEU A 476 32.38 -0.34 3.58
CA LEU A 476 31.44 0.71 3.13
C LEU A 476 32.06 2.08 2.97
N ARG A 477 33.17 2.36 3.66
CA ARG A 477 33.90 3.61 3.46
C ARG A 477 34.35 3.78 2.02
N ASP A 478 34.58 2.69 1.28
CA ASP A 478 35.07 2.70 -0.10
C ASP A 478 34.06 2.19 -1.14
N PHE A 479 32.80 1.99 -0.73
CA PHE A 479 31.69 1.64 -1.61
C PHE A 479 31.41 2.79 -2.58
N GLN A 480 31.62 2.54 -3.88
CA GLN A 480 31.71 3.59 -4.90
C GLN A 480 30.36 4.21 -5.21
N GLU A 481 29.32 3.40 -5.20
CA GLU A 481 27.94 3.75 -5.49
C GLU A 481 27.42 4.79 -4.48
N TRP A 482 27.88 4.73 -3.23
CA TRP A 482 27.55 5.73 -2.21
C TRP A 482 28.46 6.97 -2.22
N LYS A 483 29.50 6.98 -3.05
CA LYS A 483 30.36 8.14 -3.30
C LYS A 483 29.95 8.93 -4.53
N GLU A 484 28.92 8.50 -5.25
CA GLU A 484 28.38 9.26 -6.37
C GLU A 484 27.92 10.65 -5.89
N LYS A 485 28.36 11.71 -6.59
CA LYS A 485 28.11 13.12 -6.24
C LYS A 485 28.45 13.46 -4.77
N CYS A 486 29.39 12.76 -4.14
CA CYS A 486 29.87 13.04 -2.78
C CYS A 486 30.41 14.48 -2.68
N ASP A 487 31.27 14.85 -3.63
CA ASP A 487 31.69 16.23 -3.87
C ASP A 487 30.69 16.89 -4.82
N VAL A 488 29.86 17.77 -4.29
CA VAL A 488 28.93 18.57 -5.10
C VAL A 488 29.74 19.56 -5.95
N LYS A 489 29.76 19.34 -7.26
CA LYS A 489 30.51 20.18 -8.21
C LYS A 489 29.61 21.24 -8.86
N GLY A 490 30.27 22.33 -9.27
CA GLY A 490 29.64 23.39 -10.05
C GLY A 490 28.70 24.30 -9.27
N GLN A 491 28.19 25.30 -9.98
CA GLN A 491 27.12 26.20 -9.52
C GLN A 491 25.76 25.69 -10.05
N PRO A 492 24.63 26.18 -9.51
CA PRO A 492 23.32 25.98 -10.13
C PRO A 492 23.38 26.35 -11.62
N TYR A 493 22.62 25.63 -12.45
CA TYR A 493 22.67 25.78 -13.91
C TYR A 493 22.30 27.21 -14.37
N CYS A 494 21.37 27.85 -13.66
CA CYS A 494 21.04 29.26 -13.86
C CYS A 494 20.88 29.98 -12.51
N SER A 495 21.26 31.27 -12.47
CA SER A 495 21.09 32.11 -11.27
C SER A 495 19.66 32.64 -11.11
N LEU A 496 18.97 32.87 -12.23
CA LEU A 496 17.59 33.32 -12.26
C LEU A 496 16.81 32.42 -13.24
N PRO A 497 15.89 31.58 -12.74
CA PRO A 497 15.09 30.72 -13.60
C PRO A 497 14.05 31.53 -14.38
N ASN A 498 13.71 31.04 -15.57
CA ASN A 498 12.59 31.56 -16.34
C ASN A 498 11.29 31.27 -15.58
N ALA A 499 10.46 32.29 -15.42
CA ALA A 499 9.13 32.17 -14.84
C ALA A 499 8.11 32.18 -15.98
N CYS A 500 7.71 31.01 -16.46
CA CYS A 500 6.86 30.86 -17.64
C CYS A 500 5.38 30.85 -17.23
N PRO A 501 4.58 31.91 -17.48
CA PRO A 501 3.14 31.89 -17.25
C PRO A 501 2.46 31.14 -18.38
N LEU A 502 2.00 29.93 -18.11
CA LEU A 502 1.50 29.01 -19.12
C LEU A 502 0.04 28.66 -18.87
N THR A 503 -0.64 28.27 -19.95
CA THR A 503 -2.00 27.73 -19.92
C THR A 503 -2.04 26.45 -20.74
N THR A 504 -3.02 25.61 -20.50
CA THR A 504 -3.29 24.43 -21.32
C THR A 504 -4.80 24.21 -21.43
N ARG A 505 -5.24 23.57 -22.51
CA ARG A 505 -6.66 23.23 -22.72
C ARG A 505 -7.15 22.19 -21.73
N GLU A 506 -6.24 21.40 -21.17
CA GLU A 506 -6.54 20.33 -20.21
C GLU A 506 -6.87 20.88 -18.81
N LEU A 507 -6.47 22.13 -18.51
CA LEU A 507 -6.73 22.83 -17.26
C LEU A 507 -7.39 24.19 -17.56
N PRO A 508 -8.65 24.19 -18.03
CA PRO A 508 -9.30 25.40 -18.48
C PRO A 508 -9.48 26.41 -17.35
N GLY A 509 -9.05 27.65 -17.58
CA GLY A 509 -9.16 28.75 -16.61
C GLY A 509 -8.00 28.86 -15.63
N GLU A 510 -7.05 27.93 -15.64
CA GLU A 510 -5.84 28.00 -14.81
C GLU A 510 -4.67 28.61 -15.59
N THR A 511 -3.97 29.58 -14.97
CA THR A 511 -2.66 30.04 -15.44
C THR A 511 -1.61 29.59 -14.43
N LEU A 512 -0.74 28.68 -14.85
CA LEU A 512 0.26 28.06 -13.99
C LEU A 512 1.64 28.59 -14.36
N ARG A 513 2.43 28.95 -13.34
CA ARG A 513 3.82 29.36 -13.54
C ARG A 513 4.73 28.14 -13.44
N LEU A 514 5.40 27.82 -14.55
CA LEU A 514 6.46 26.82 -14.58
C LEU A 514 7.81 27.54 -14.45
N PHE A 515 8.60 27.15 -13.46
CA PHE A 515 9.95 27.68 -13.27
C PHE A 515 10.98 26.68 -13.78
N THR A 516 11.85 27.11 -14.68
CA THR A 516 12.89 26.26 -15.29
C THR A 516 14.08 27.11 -15.75
N CYS A 517 15.28 26.52 -15.81
CA CYS A 517 16.41 27.15 -16.48
C CYS A 517 16.39 26.95 -18.01
N MET A 518 15.48 26.13 -18.52
CA MET A 518 15.30 25.85 -19.95
C MET A 518 14.39 26.89 -20.59
N GLU A 519 14.29 26.87 -21.91
CA GLU A 519 13.34 27.74 -22.63
C GLU A 519 11.90 27.44 -22.21
N CYS A 520 11.08 28.50 -22.12
CA CYS A 520 9.67 28.34 -21.79
C CYS A 520 8.95 27.55 -22.90
N PRO A 521 8.16 26.53 -22.55
CA PRO A 521 7.33 25.82 -23.54
C PRO A 521 6.18 26.72 -24.01
N ASN A 522 5.50 26.30 -25.08
CA ASN A 522 4.38 27.04 -25.66
C ASN A 522 3.10 26.93 -24.81
N ASN A 523 2.86 25.75 -24.24
CA ASN A 523 1.72 25.45 -23.37
C ASN A 523 2.21 24.86 -22.05
N TYR A 524 1.33 24.86 -21.04
CA TYR A 524 1.61 24.17 -19.79
C TYR A 524 1.62 22.66 -20.05
N PRO A 525 2.74 21.95 -19.78
CA PRO A 525 2.82 20.51 -19.97
C PRO A 525 1.73 19.78 -19.18
N TRP A 526 1.11 18.76 -19.75
CA TRP A 526 0.12 17.96 -19.03
C TRP A 526 0.01 16.54 -19.61
N ILE A 527 -1.04 15.77 -19.25
CA ILE A 527 -1.23 14.36 -19.66
C ILE A 527 -1.08 14.18 -21.17
N LEU A 528 -1.80 14.97 -21.97
CA LEU A 528 -1.81 14.78 -23.43
C LEU A 528 -0.58 15.40 -24.11
N ASP A 529 -0.03 16.49 -23.57
CA ASP A 529 1.18 17.15 -24.06
C ASP A 529 2.22 17.32 -22.94
N PRO A 530 2.97 16.25 -22.58
CA PRO A 530 4.00 16.34 -21.54
C PRO A 530 5.20 17.19 -21.97
N THR A 531 5.30 17.58 -23.23
CA THR A 531 6.37 18.45 -23.72
C THR A 531 6.04 19.93 -23.62
N GLY A 532 4.76 20.28 -23.63
CA GLY A 532 4.29 21.65 -23.73
C GLY A 532 4.59 22.32 -25.08
N ASP A 533 5.01 21.56 -26.09
CA ASP A 533 5.36 22.10 -27.42
C ASP A 533 4.11 22.58 -28.17
N GLY A 534 2.93 22.11 -27.76
CA GLY A 534 1.67 22.31 -28.45
C GLY A 534 1.58 21.40 -29.67
N PHE A 535 0.57 20.54 -29.72
CA PHE A 535 0.25 19.82 -30.94
C PHE A 535 -0.01 20.82 -32.08
N SER A 536 0.99 21.04 -32.92
CA SER A 536 0.74 21.55 -34.26
C SER A 536 -0.05 20.45 -34.96
N LYS A 537 -1.36 20.63 -35.09
CA LYS A 537 -2.12 19.90 -36.10
C LYS A 537 -1.47 20.26 -37.45
N LYS A 538 -0.62 19.37 -37.95
CA LYS A 538 -0.43 19.26 -39.40
C LYS A 538 -1.54 18.38 -39.95
#